data_AF-V5HMX8-F1
#
_entry.id   AF-V5HMX8-F1
#
_cell.length_a   1.000
_cell.length_b   1.000
_cell.length_c   1.000
_cell.angle_alpha   90.00
_cell.angle_beta   90.00
_cell.angle_gamma   90.00
#
_symmetry.space_group_name_H-M   'P 1'
#
loop_
_entity.id
_entity.type
_entity.pdbx_description
1 polymer ?
#
loop_
_entity_poly.entity_id
_entity_poly.type
_entity_poly.pdbx_seq_one_letter_code
_entity_poly.pdbx_strand_id
1 'polypeptide(L)'
;GCPQWQAVRGASKGNRACRQDKPQKGHRYGWRKWSGHRVHEGELLVKQRTLRFHPGLNVVFGTRHSLLAAVEGRVAVTFEKVNPCWDNPRVQSFYEGRDVSSLHKKYYHVIPDPQENKFRLVSLV
;
A
#
# COMPACT_ATOMS: atom_id res chain seq x y z
N GLY A 1 -20.31 20.34 -65.71
CA GLY A 1 -20.59 19.08 -64.99
C GLY A 1 -19.35 18.66 -64.24
N CYS A 2 -19.43 18.48 -62.93
CA CYS A 2 -18.29 18.06 -62.11
C CYS A 2 -17.93 16.58 -62.35
N PRO A 3 -16.65 16.19 -62.37
CA PRO A 3 -16.27 14.80 -62.42
C PRO A 3 -16.52 14.14 -61.05
N GLN A 4 -17.14 12.96 -61.10
CA GLN A 4 -17.48 12.16 -59.93
C GLN A 4 -16.24 11.40 -59.43
N TRP A 5 -15.68 11.84 -58.31
CA TRP A 5 -14.64 11.09 -57.60
C TRP A 5 -15.27 9.89 -56.90
N GLN A 6 -15.02 8.67 -57.39
CA GLN A 6 -15.39 7.45 -56.68
C GLN A 6 -14.32 7.13 -55.62
N ALA A 7 -14.68 7.29 -54.35
CA ALA A 7 -13.86 6.86 -53.23
C ALA A 7 -14.04 5.35 -53.00
N VAL A 8 -13.14 4.52 -53.54
CA VAL A 8 -13.08 3.10 -53.20
C VAL A 8 -12.42 2.96 -51.83
N ARG A 9 -13.22 2.96 -50.75
CA ARG A 9 -12.72 2.55 -49.43
C ARG A 9 -12.65 1.01 -49.39
N GLY A 10 -11.46 0.47 -49.58
CA GLY A 10 -11.15 -0.93 -49.29
C GLY A 10 -11.19 -1.20 -47.79
N ALA A 11 -12.38 -1.17 -47.18
CA ALA A 11 -12.55 -1.63 -45.81
C ALA A 11 -12.70 -3.16 -45.83
N SER A 12 -11.59 -3.88 -45.72
CA SER A 12 -11.68 -5.28 -45.31
C SER A 12 -12.32 -5.30 -43.93
N LYS A 13 -13.53 -5.85 -43.81
CA LYS A 13 -14.09 -6.29 -42.51
C LYS A 13 -13.23 -7.45 -42.03
N GLY A 14 -12.00 -7.16 -41.61
CA GLY A 14 -11.16 -8.08 -40.90
C GLY A 14 -11.91 -8.47 -39.64
N ASN A 15 -12.17 -9.76 -39.50
CA ASN A 15 -12.79 -10.40 -38.34
C ASN A 15 -11.91 -10.19 -37.09
N ARG A 16 -11.78 -8.96 -36.63
CA ARG A 16 -11.21 -8.62 -35.34
C ARG A 16 -12.30 -8.88 -34.32
N ALA A 17 -12.61 -10.15 -34.09
CA ALA A 17 -13.22 -10.55 -32.83
C ALA A 17 -12.35 -9.91 -31.74
N CYS A 18 -12.95 -9.09 -30.87
CA CYS A 18 -12.25 -8.46 -29.77
C CYS A 18 -11.52 -9.55 -28.98
N ARG A 19 -10.22 -9.74 -29.24
CA ARG A 19 -9.35 -10.62 -28.48
C ARG A 19 -9.17 -9.95 -27.13
N GLN A 20 -10.15 -10.12 -26.25
CA GLN A 20 -10.02 -9.74 -24.87
C GLN A 20 -9.16 -10.81 -24.21
N ASP A 21 -8.08 -10.35 -23.58
CA ASP A 21 -7.29 -11.22 -22.73
C ASP A 21 -8.18 -11.85 -21.66
N LYS A 22 -7.85 -13.07 -21.26
CA LYS A 22 -8.56 -13.74 -20.16
C LYS A 22 -8.58 -12.80 -18.95
N PRO A 23 -9.75 -12.59 -18.30
CA PRO A 23 -9.83 -11.72 -17.14
C PRO A 23 -8.85 -12.21 -16.07
N GLN A 24 -7.99 -11.31 -15.61
CA GLN A 24 -7.01 -11.64 -14.56
C GLN A 24 -7.73 -11.79 -13.22
N LYS A 25 -7.28 -12.77 -12.42
CA LYS A 25 -7.76 -12.93 -11.05
C LYS A 25 -7.35 -11.71 -10.21
N GLY A 26 -8.27 -11.15 -9.44
CA GLY A 26 -8.00 -10.02 -8.56
C GLY A 26 -6.93 -10.36 -7.51
N HIS A 27 -6.00 -9.44 -7.26
CA HIS A 27 -4.86 -9.63 -6.34
C HIS A 27 -5.22 -9.54 -4.84
N ARG A 28 -6.52 -9.41 -4.52
CA ARG A 28 -7.07 -9.32 -3.15
C ARG A 28 -6.37 -8.25 -2.29
N TYR A 29 -6.16 -7.05 -2.84
CA TYR A 29 -5.66 -5.90 -2.09
C TYR A 29 -6.67 -5.47 -1.01
N GLY A 30 -6.18 -4.89 0.07
CA GLY A 30 -6.99 -4.44 1.19
C GLY A 30 -6.26 -4.57 2.53
N TRP A 31 -6.97 -4.22 3.59
CA TRP A 31 -6.56 -4.46 4.96
C TRP A 31 -6.76 -5.93 5.32
N ARG A 32 -5.89 -6.45 6.19
CA ARG A 32 -5.96 -7.82 6.73
C ARG A 32 -6.26 -7.82 8.22
N LYS A 33 -5.71 -6.83 8.93
CA LYS A 33 -5.94 -6.62 10.36
C LYS A 33 -6.49 -5.21 10.54
N TRP A 34 -7.60 -5.11 11.27
CA TRP A 34 -8.19 -3.84 11.63
C TRP A 34 -7.63 -3.34 12.97
N SER A 35 -8.00 -2.11 13.36
CA SER A 35 -7.71 -1.61 14.70
C SER A 35 -8.30 -2.52 15.77
N GLY A 36 -7.56 -2.77 16.85
CA GLY A 36 -7.93 -3.64 17.97
C GLY A 36 -7.54 -5.12 17.80
N HIS A 37 -7.16 -5.57 16.59
CA HIS A 37 -6.71 -6.94 16.39
C HIS A 37 -5.33 -7.17 16.99
N ARG A 38 -5.15 -8.34 17.61
CA ARG A 38 -3.83 -8.83 18.02
C ARG A 38 -3.07 -9.38 16.79
N VAL A 39 -1.79 -9.07 16.72
CA VAL A 39 -0.88 -9.44 15.64
C VAL A 39 0.44 -9.94 16.20
N HIS A 40 1.08 -10.83 15.44
CA HIS A 40 2.44 -11.28 15.72
C HIS A 40 3.46 -10.48 14.90
N GLU A 41 4.72 -10.57 15.29
CA GLU A 41 5.83 -10.01 14.51
C GLU A 41 5.85 -10.57 13.09
N GLY A 42 6.06 -9.71 12.09
CA GLY A 42 6.10 -10.06 10.68
C GLY A 42 4.72 -10.26 10.02
N GLU A 43 3.62 -10.17 10.76
CA GLU A 43 2.29 -10.40 10.20
C GLU A 43 1.86 -9.27 9.25
N LEU A 44 1.20 -9.62 8.14
CA LEU A 44 0.74 -8.67 7.14
C LEU A 44 -0.48 -7.89 7.64
N LEU A 45 -0.33 -6.59 7.84
CA LEU A 45 -1.40 -5.69 8.28
C LEU A 45 -2.25 -5.23 7.10
N VAL A 46 -1.59 -4.76 6.04
CA VAL A 46 -2.24 -4.19 4.85
C VAL A 46 -1.49 -4.56 3.58
N LYS A 47 -2.24 -4.96 2.56
CA LYS A 47 -1.72 -5.15 1.20
C LYS A 47 -2.31 -4.09 0.28
N GLN A 48 -1.51 -3.12 -0.13
CA GLN A 48 -1.97 -1.99 -0.95
C GLN A 48 -1.13 -1.86 -2.22
N ARG A 49 -1.71 -1.26 -3.26
CA ARG A 49 -1.01 -0.95 -4.52
C ARG A 49 -0.43 0.46 -4.49
N THR A 50 -1.20 1.41 -3.99
CA THR A 50 -0.80 2.80 -3.75
C THR A 50 -0.67 3.05 -2.26
N LEU A 51 0.06 4.10 -1.88
CA LEU A 51 0.31 4.45 -0.49
C LEU A 51 -0.92 5.10 0.16
N ARG A 52 -1.97 4.31 0.41
CA ARG A 52 -3.21 4.75 1.07
C ARG A 52 -3.03 4.86 2.58
N PHE A 53 -2.30 3.91 3.15
CA PHE A 53 -1.99 3.80 4.57
C PHE A 53 -0.49 3.95 4.80
N HIS A 54 -0.13 4.62 5.89
CA HIS A 54 1.25 4.86 6.28
C HIS A 54 1.72 3.90 7.38
N PRO A 55 3.02 3.55 7.38
CA PRO A 55 3.63 2.95 8.55
C PRO A 55 3.72 3.99 9.67
N GLY A 56 3.30 3.60 10.87
CA GLY A 56 3.50 4.33 12.12
C GLY A 56 4.42 3.55 13.05
N LEU A 57 4.12 3.60 14.35
CA LEU A 57 4.92 2.98 15.41
C LEU A 57 4.94 1.45 15.27
N ASN A 58 6.13 0.84 15.32
CA ASN A 58 6.35 -0.61 15.23
C ASN A 58 5.69 -1.26 13.99
N VAL A 59 5.69 -0.54 12.87
CA VAL A 59 5.21 -1.04 11.58
C VAL A 59 6.30 -0.88 10.53
N VAL A 60 6.59 -1.96 9.82
CA VAL A 60 7.58 -1.97 8.74
C VAL A 60 6.90 -1.75 7.39
N PHE A 61 7.52 -0.92 6.56
CA PHE A 61 7.14 -0.78 5.16
C PHE A 61 7.79 -1.87 4.31
N GLY A 62 6.97 -2.84 3.89
CA GLY A 62 7.41 -4.00 3.11
C GLY A 62 7.45 -3.78 1.60
N THR A 63 7.76 -4.86 0.88
CA THR A 63 7.81 -4.89 -0.57
C THR A 63 6.43 -4.61 -1.17
N ARG A 64 6.37 -3.87 -2.30
CA ARG A 64 5.12 -3.46 -2.98
C ARG A 64 4.15 -2.68 -2.07
N HIS A 65 4.69 -1.85 -1.18
CA HIS A 65 3.94 -0.92 -0.32
C HIS A 65 3.07 -1.57 0.75
N SER A 66 3.30 -2.86 1.03
CA SER A 66 2.64 -3.58 2.13
C SER A 66 3.10 -3.07 3.50
N LEU A 67 2.22 -3.17 4.50
CA LEU A 67 2.55 -2.87 5.90
C LEU A 67 2.61 -4.17 6.71
N LEU A 68 3.67 -4.34 7.48
CA LEU A 68 3.95 -5.52 8.29
C LEU A 68 4.12 -5.10 9.76
N ALA A 69 3.67 -5.92 10.70
CA ALA A 69 3.91 -5.70 12.11
C ALA A 69 5.40 -5.92 12.43
N ALA A 70 6.03 -5.00 13.16
CA ALA A 70 7.42 -5.15 13.60
C ALA A 70 7.54 -5.89 14.94
N VAL A 71 6.48 -5.91 15.74
CA VAL A 71 6.43 -6.51 17.07
C VAL A 71 5.08 -7.18 17.29
N GLU A 72 5.00 -8.06 18.29
CA GLU A 72 3.73 -8.61 18.73
C GLU A 72 2.95 -7.59 19.55
N GLY A 73 1.65 -7.49 19.31
CA GLY A 73 0.80 -6.54 20.04
C GLY A 73 -0.56 -6.30 19.39
N ARG A 74 -1.15 -5.14 19.68
CA ARG A 74 -2.45 -4.72 19.14
C ARG A 74 -2.31 -3.62 18.11
N VAL A 75 -3.03 -3.77 17.01
CA VAL A 75 -3.07 -2.78 15.94
C VAL A 75 -3.87 -1.56 16.39
N ALA A 76 -3.32 -0.36 16.19
CA ALA A 76 -4.03 0.91 16.34
C ALA A 76 -3.94 1.69 15.02
N VAL A 77 -5.03 2.36 14.66
CA VAL A 77 -5.09 3.19 13.45
C VAL A 77 -5.47 4.61 13.83
N THR A 78 -4.61 5.57 13.50
CA THR A 78 -4.80 7.00 13.75
C THR A 78 -4.92 7.76 12.43
N PHE A 79 -5.36 9.02 12.50
CA PHE A 79 -5.41 9.92 11.35
C PHE A 79 -4.55 11.14 11.65
N GLU A 80 -3.40 11.22 10.99
CA GLU A 80 -2.33 12.16 11.34
C GLU A 80 -1.86 12.94 10.11
N LYS A 81 -1.27 14.11 10.36
CA LYS A 81 -0.65 14.94 9.33
C LYS A 81 0.56 14.22 8.74
N VAL A 82 0.72 14.30 7.42
CA VAL A 82 1.83 13.65 6.72
C VAL A 82 3.05 14.56 6.76
N ASN A 83 4.12 14.07 7.40
CA ASN A 83 5.43 14.70 7.40
C ASN A 83 6.40 13.81 6.61
N PRO A 84 6.47 13.96 5.27
CA PRO A 84 7.33 13.13 4.45
C PRO A 84 8.81 13.48 4.70
N CYS A 85 9.64 12.44 4.87
CA CYS A 85 11.09 12.60 4.77
C CYS A 85 11.46 12.68 3.29
N TRP A 86 11.74 13.90 2.82
CA TRP A 86 12.05 14.17 1.40
C TRP A 86 13.38 13.56 0.94
N ASP A 87 14.30 13.29 1.87
CA ASP A 87 15.59 12.65 1.57
C ASP A 87 15.45 11.21 1.06
N ASN A 88 14.29 10.57 1.30
CA ASN A 88 14.02 9.22 0.83
C ASN A 88 13.40 9.24 -0.58
N PRO A 89 14.09 8.73 -1.63
CA PRO A 89 13.58 8.76 -3.00
C PRO A 89 12.24 8.04 -3.17
N ARG A 90 11.98 7.00 -2.36
CA ARG A 90 10.68 6.31 -2.38
C ARG A 90 9.56 7.25 -1.96
N VAL A 91 9.78 8.05 -0.92
CA VAL A 91 8.79 9.01 -0.43
C VAL A 91 8.53 10.09 -1.48
N GLN A 92 9.59 10.64 -2.07
CA GLN A 92 9.48 11.63 -3.14
C GLN A 92 8.58 11.13 -4.29
N SER A 93 8.77 9.90 -4.75
CA SER A 93 7.95 9.32 -5.83
C SER A 93 6.44 9.28 -5.54
N PHE A 94 6.02 9.23 -4.28
CA PHE A 94 4.61 9.24 -3.92
C PHE A 94 4.01 10.66 -3.85
N TYR A 95 4.81 11.66 -3.48
CA TYR A 95 4.34 13.01 -3.15
C TYR A 95 4.75 14.09 -4.14
N GLU A 96 5.66 13.79 -5.08
CA GLU A 96 6.11 14.74 -6.09
C GLU A 96 4.93 15.41 -6.81
N GLY A 97 4.99 16.73 -6.93
CA GLY A 97 3.95 17.55 -7.57
C GLY A 97 2.65 17.71 -6.79
N ARG A 98 2.58 17.29 -5.51
CA ARG A 98 1.42 17.51 -4.63
C ARG A 98 1.72 18.51 -3.53
N ASP A 99 0.72 19.29 -3.13
CA ASP A 99 0.77 20.02 -1.87
C ASP A 99 0.53 19.06 -0.70
N VAL A 100 1.57 18.87 0.13
CA VAL A 100 1.55 17.96 1.29
C VAL A 100 1.26 18.71 2.59
N SER A 101 1.26 20.05 2.59
CA SER A 101 1.20 20.84 3.82
C SER A 101 -0.06 20.60 4.66
N SER A 102 -1.19 20.29 4.01
CA SER A 102 -2.47 19.99 4.66
C SER A 102 -2.85 18.51 4.60
N LEU A 103 -1.98 17.65 4.05
CA LEU A 103 -2.31 16.26 3.80
C LEU A 103 -2.35 15.46 5.10
N HIS A 104 -3.47 14.78 5.35
CA HIS A 104 -3.63 13.83 6.45
C HIS A 104 -3.86 12.42 5.90
N LYS A 105 -3.28 11.42 6.55
CA LYS A 105 -3.42 10.02 6.17
C LYS A 105 -3.60 9.13 7.39
N LYS A 106 -4.06 7.91 7.13
CA LYS A 106 -4.21 6.89 8.15
C LYS A 106 -2.88 6.21 8.41
N TYR A 107 -2.43 6.22 9.66
CA TYR A 107 -1.22 5.53 10.09
C TYR A 107 -1.59 4.26 10.84
N TYR A 108 -0.87 3.19 10.54
CA TYR A 108 -0.98 1.93 11.26
C TYR A 108 0.14 1.85 12.29
N HIS A 109 -0.23 1.54 13.52
CA HIS A 109 0.68 1.36 14.65
C HIS A 109 0.44 -0.03 15.24
N VAL A 110 1.48 -0.60 15.85
CA VAL A 110 1.36 -1.78 16.70
C VAL A 110 1.80 -1.40 18.10
N ILE A 111 0.86 -1.42 19.03
CA ILE A 111 1.10 -1.20 20.45
C ILE A 111 1.55 -2.55 21.01
N PRO A 112 2.81 -2.68 21.47
CA PRO A 112 3.32 -3.95 21.94
C PRO A 112 2.58 -4.42 23.19
N ASP A 113 2.43 -5.73 23.32
CA ASP A 113 1.95 -6.31 24.58
C ASP A 113 3.00 -5.99 25.69
N PRO A 114 2.57 -5.67 26.92
CA PRO A 114 3.48 -5.34 28.00
C PRO A 114 4.41 -6.52 28.30
N GLN A 115 5.72 -6.28 28.23
CA GLN A 115 6.72 -7.29 28.54
C GLN A 115 6.71 -7.59 30.05
N GLU A 116 6.78 -8.87 30.41
CA GLU A 116 6.91 -9.24 31.82
C GLU A 116 8.28 -8.79 32.35
N ASN A 117 8.29 -7.93 33.38
CA ASN A 117 9.50 -7.47 34.05
C ASN A 117 10.05 -8.54 35.03
N LYS A 118 10.38 -9.72 34.51
CA LYS A 118 10.98 -10.82 35.27
C LYS A 118 12.47 -10.90 34.95
N PHE A 119 13.29 -10.26 35.76
CA PHE A 119 14.74 -10.35 35.67
C PHE A 119 15.24 -11.53 36.49
N ARG A 120 16.10 -12.37 35.92
CA ARG A 120 16.82 -13.43 36.64
C ARG A 120 18.28 -13.03 36.76
N LEU A 121 18.82 -13.07 37.97
CA LEU A 121 20.23 -12.86 38.21
C LEU A 121 21.01 -14.02 37.58
N VAL A 122 21.90 -13.73 36.62
CA VAL A 122 22.64 -14.77 35.87
C VAL A 122 23.92 -15.18 36.58
N SER A 123 24.64 -14.23 37.18
CA SER A 123 25.75 -14.52 38.09
C SER A 123 26.04 -13.31 38.99
N LEU A 124 26.52 -13.58 40.20
CA LEU A 124 27.28 -12.61 40.98
C LEU A 124 28.73 -12.77 40.53
N VAL A 125 29.28 -11.74 39.89
CA VAL A 125 30.71 -11.65 39.60
C VAL A 125 31.46 -11.48 40.91
#